data_AF-A0A949Z1Q0-F1
#
_entry.id   AF-A0A949Z1Q0-F1
#
_cell.length_a   1.000
_cell.length_b   1.000
_cell.length_c   1.000
_cell.angle_alpha   90.00
_cell.angle_beta   90.00
_cell.angle_gamma   90.00
#
_symmetry.space_group_name_H-M   'P 1'
#
loop_
_entity.id
_entity.type
_entity.pdbx_description
1 polymer ?
#
loop_
_entity_poly.entity_id
_entity_poly.type
_entity_poly.pdbx_seq_one_letter_code
_entity_poly.pdbx_strand_id
1 'polypeptide(L)' 'GGAITGEHGIGLAKKRWWPQAVSPETIALHQTVKLALDPIGILNPGKFLS' A
#
# COMPACT_ATOMS: atom_id res chain seq x y z
N GLY A 1 16.10 -10.41 -7.33
CA GLY A 1 15.48 -10.00 -6.06
C GLY A 1 15.93 -8.59 -5.74
N GLY A 2 15.04 -7.61 -5.90
CA GLY A 2 15.27 -6.25 -5.42
C GLY A 2 14.11 -5.90 -4.52
N ALA A 3 14.34 -5.84 -3.21
CA ALA A 3 13.33 -5.39 -2.27
C ALA A 3 12.98 -3.93 -2.59
N ILE A 4 11.70 -3.64 -2.81
CA ILE A 4 11.22 -2.30 -3.23
C ILE A 4 11.55 -1.22 -2.18
N THR A 5 11.98 -1.57 -0.96
CA THR A 5 12.17 -0.62 0.14
C THR A 5 13.48 -0.91 0.90
N GLY A 6 14.50 -0.08 0.73
CA GLY A 6 15.66 0.00 1.64
C GLY A 6 15.29 0.79 2.90
N GLU A 7 14.89 2.05 2.73
CA GLU A 7 14.48 2.92 3.86
C GLU A 7 13.32 3.88 3.52
N HIS A 8 13.01 4.03 2.23
CA HIS A 8 12.23 5.16 1.70
C HIS A 8 10.75 4.86 1.46
N GLY A 9 10.23 3.73 1.96
CA GLY A 9 8.86 3.29 1.70
C GLY A 9 8.52 3.11 0.21
N ILE A 10 7.26 2.84 -0.09
CA ILE A 10 6.77 2.67 -1.48
C ILE A 10 6.34 4.01 -2.08
N GLY A 11 5.59 4.81 -1.32
CA GLY A 11 5.05 6.09 -1.77
C GLY A 11 4.29 6.00 -3.11
N LEU A 12 4.10 7.16 -3.78
CA LEU A 12 3.50 7.19 -5.12
C LEU A 12 4.47 6.65 -6.18
N ALA A 13 5.76 6.94 -6.03
CA ALA A 13 6.79 6.60 -7.00
C ALA A 13 6.88 5.09 -7.27
N LYS A 14 6.66 4.26 -6.23
CA LYS A 14 6.76 2.80 -6.36
C LYS A 14 5.41 2.08 -6.29
N LYS A 15 4.29 2.80 -6.15
CA LYS A 15 2.93 2.25 -6.08
C LYS A 15 2.62 1.33 -7.26
N ARG A 16 3.06 1.69 -8.48
CA ARG A 16 2.81 0.89 -9.70
C ARG A 16 3.41 -0.51 -9.69
N TRP A 17 4.47 -0.73 -8.92
CA TRP A 17 5.15 -2.03 -8.84
C TRP A 17 4.74 -2.84 -7.60
N TRP A 18 3.98 -2.25 -6.69
CA TRP A 18 3.50 -2.92 -5.48
C TRP A 18 2.77 -4.24 -5.75
N PRO A 19 1.82 -4.33 -6.72
CA PRO A 19 1.13 -5.59 -7.01
C PRO A 19 2.05 -6.71 -7.53
N GLN A 20 3.22 -6.36 -8.04
CA GLN A 20 4.22 -7.33 -8.52
C GLN A 20 5.20 -7.76 -7.43
N ALA A 21 5.24 -7.02 -6.31
CA ALA A 21 6.21 -7.21 -5.23
C ALA A 21 5.63 -7.92 -4.01
N VAL A 22 4.31 -7.99 -3.88
CA VAL A 22 3.63 -8.69 -2.79
C VAL A 22 2.53 -9.59 -3.31
N SER A 23 2.13 -10.54 -2.47
CA SER A 23 1.04 -11.45 -2.80
C SER A 23 -0.33 -10.75 -2.75
N PRO A 24 -1.35 -11.24 -3.48
CA PRO A 24 -2.70 -10.71 -3.41
C PRO A 24 -3.28 -10.67 -1.98
N GLU A 25 -2.94 -11.65 -1.14
CA GLU A 25 -3.38 -11.73 0.27
C GLU A 25 -2.79 -10.58 1.09
N THR A 26 -1.54 -10.20 0.82
CA THR A 26 -0.90 -9.06 1.49
C THR A 26 -1.59 -7.75 1.11
N ILE A 27 -2.00 -7.60 -0.14
CA ILE A 27 -2.77 -6.44 -0.62
C ILE A 27 -4.13 -6.39 0.08
N ALA A 28 -4.85 -7.51 0.13
CA ALA A 28 -6.15 -7.61 0.78
C ALA A 28 -6.06 -7.30 2.29
N LEU A 29 -5.05 -7.82 2.98
CA LEU A 29 -4.80 -7.50 4.39
C LEU A 29 -4.60 -5.99 4.61
N HIS A 30 -3.78 -5.35 3.77
CA HIS A 30 -3.54 -3.91 3.85
C HIS A 30 -4.84 -3.10 3.64
N GLN A 31 -5.70 -3.51 2.71
CA GLN A 31 -7.00 -2.87 2.48
C GLN A 31 -7.92 -3.04 3.70
N THR A 32 -7.99 -4.24 4.29
CA THR A 32 -8.78 -4.51 5.50
C THR A 32 -8.35 -3.61 6.65
N VAL A 33 -7.04 -3.52 6.91
CA VAL A 33 -6.50 -2.65 7.96
C VAL A 33 -6.81 -1.18 7.68
N LYS A 34 -6.64 -0.71 6.44
CA LYS A 34 -6.95 0.67 6.04
C LYS A 34 -8.43 1.00 6.27
N LEU A 35 -9.34 0.12 5.89
CA LEU A 35 -10.77 0.32 6.06
C LEU A 35 -11.18 0.33 7.54
N ALA A 36 -10.58 -0.53 8.36
CA ALA A 36 -10.85 -0.58 9.79
C ALA A 36 -10.40 0.70 10.52
N LEU A 37 -9.30 1.32 10.08
CA LEU A 37 -8.72 2.50 10.72
C LEU A 37 -9.19 3.83 10.13
N ASP A 38 -9.51 3.87 8.83
CA ASP A 38 -9.92 5.07 8.12
C ASP A 38 -11.12 4.79 7.20
N PRO A 39 -12.29 4.44 7.77
CA PRO A 39 -13.47 4.05 7.00
C PRO A 39 -14.04 5.19 6.15
N ILE A 40 -13.72 6.44 6.50
CA ILE A 40 -14.16 7.65 5.78
C ILE A 40 -13.06 8.26 4.89
N GLY A 41 -11.88 7.63 4.82
CA GLY A 41 -10.84 7.98 3.85
C GLY A 41 -10.14 9.33 4.06
N ILE A 42 -10.11 9.88 5.27
CA ILE A 42 -9.53 11.21 5.55
C ILE A 42 -8.01 11.18 5.75
N LEU A 43 -7.44 10.01 6.04
CA LEU A 43 -6.00 9.87 6.27
C LEU A 43 -5.28 9.72 4.93
N ASN A 44 -4.92 10.88 4.37
CA ASN A 44 -4.05 11.03 3.19
C ASN A 44 -4.61 10.34 1.93
N PRO A 45 -5.76 10.83 1.41
CA PRO A 45 -6.49 10.18 0.32
C PRO A 45 -5.63 10.02 -0.93
N GLY A 46 -5.78 8.86 -1.60
CA GLY A 46 -5.14 8.56 -2.89
C GLY A 46 -3.66 8.16 -2.85
N LYS A 47 -2.97 8.30 -1.70
CA LYS A 47 -1.50 8.14 -1.66
C LYS A 47 -1.01 6.70 -1.82
N PHE A 48 -1.68 5.72 -1.21
CA PHE A 48 -1.18 4.33 -1.21
C PHE A 48 -2.28 3.33 -1.55
N LEU A 49 -3.29 3.19 -0.69
CA LEU A 49 -4.45 2.35 -0.93
C LEU A 49 -5.64 3.28 -1.20
N SER A 50 -6.40 2.93 -2.24
CA SER A 50 -7.65 3.56 -2.63
C SER A 50 -8.68 2.45 -2.77
#